data_AF-A0A087UBE2-F1
#
_entry.id   AF-A0A087UBE2-F1
#
_cell.length_a   1.000
_cell.length_b   1.000
_cell.length_c   1.000
_cell.angle_alpha   90.00
_cell.angle_beta   90.00
_cell.angle_gamma   90.00
#
_symmetry.space_group_name_H-M   'P 1'
#
loop_
_entity.id
_entity.type
_entity.pdbx_description
1 polymer ?
#
loop_
_entity_poly.entity_id
_entity_poly.type
_entity_poly.pdbx_seq_one_letter_code
_entity_poly.pdbx_strand_id
1 'polypeptide(L)'
;MPPLCLLFLCVLIFPEISGYSYYSDSDPGRARKLLLILVDGCRWDYPDQDIAGLPGFRKLAENGVRAPYVTPIFPSNSYPNWYTLVT
;
A
#
# COMPACT_ATOMS: atom_id res chain seq x y z
N MET A 1 -23.00 36.81 -22.05
CA MET A 1 -21.69 36.53 -22.71
C MET A 1 -20.61 37.10 -21.81
N PRO A 2 -20.21 36.36 -20.76
CA PRO A 2 -18.82 35.87 -20.77
C PRO A 2 -18.61 34.56 -19.97
N PRO A 3 -18.35 33.40 -20.62
CA PRO A 3 -17.83 32.22 -19.92
C PRO A 3 -16.34 31.91 -20.22
N LEU A 4 -15.66 32.65 -21.10
CA LEU A 4 -14.27 32.34 -21.46
C LEU A 4 -13.21 32.75 -20.42
N CYS A 5 -13.51 33.68 -19.51
CA CYS A 5 -12.49 34.22 -18.59
C CYS A 5 -12.13 33.24 -17.45
N LEU A 6 -13.05 32.34 -17.06
CA LEU A 6 -12.80 31.40 -15.96
C LEU A 6 -12.01 30.15 -16.39
N LEU A 7 -12.09 29.78 -17.68
CA LEU A 7 -11.37 28.64 -18.25
C LEU A 7 -9.86 28.90 -18.37
N PHE A 8 -9.45 30.17 -18.40
CA PHE A 8 -8.04 30.55 -18.51
C PHE A 8 -7.29 30.55 -17.17
N LEU A 9 -8.02 30.55 -16.04
CA LEU A 9 -7.41 30.58 -14.70
C LEU A 9 -7.04 29.17 -14.17
N CYS A 10 -7.56 28.11 -14.79
CA CYS A 10 -7.27 26.72 -14.38
C CYS A 10 -5.99 26.13 -15.01
N VAL A 11 -5.36 26.81 -15.98
CA VAL A 11 -4.19 26.27 -16.70
C VAL A 11 -2.85 26.79 -16.13
N LEU A 12 -2.86 27.69 -15.14
CA LEU A 12 -1.64 28.29 -14.58
C LEU A 12 -1.20 27.74 -13.21
N ILE A 13 -1.83 26.68 -12.70
CA ILE A 13 -1.33 25.94 -11.50
C ILE A 13 -0.96 24.49 -11.86
N PHE A 14 -0.53 24.26 -13.11
CA PHE A 14 0.38 23.17 -13.44
C PHE A 14 1.36 23.70 -14.48
N PRO A 15 2.58 24.04 -14.06
CA PRO A 15 3.71 23.35 -14.68
C PRO A 15 4.81 23.08 -13.65
N GLU A 16 4.82 21.89 -13.06
CA GLU A 16 6.08 21.24 -12.68
C GLU A 16 5.88 19.73 -12.60
N ILE A 17 5.56 19.16 -13.77
CA ILE A 17 5.97 17.81 -14.08
C ILE A 17 7.44 17.91 -14.53
N SER A 18 8.38 17.99 -13.59
CA SER A 18 9.77 17.67 -13.89
C SER A 18 10.54 17.32 -12.62
N GLY A 19 10.79 16.02 -12.43
CA GLY A 19 12.10 15.64 -11.92
C GLY A 19 12.27 15.11 -10.50
N TYR A 20 11.24 14.58 -9.83
CA TYR A 20 11.49 13.60 -8.75
C TYR A 20 10.97 12.21 -9.13
N SER A 21 11.55 11.69 -10.21
CA SER A 21 11.52 10.26 -10.48
C SER A 21 12.88 9.70 -10.13
N TYR A 22 13.00 9.10 -8.94
CA TYR A 22 14.07 8.15 -8.67
C TYR A 22 13.74 6.86 -9.44
N TYR A 23 13.89 6.90 -10.76
CA TYR A 23 13.98 5.70 -11.60
C TYR A 23 15.36 5.09 -11.37
N SER A 24 15.46 4.11 -10.47
CA SER A 24 16.46 3.07 -10.65
C SER A 24 15.88 2.11 -11.68
N ASP A 25 16.20 2.39 -12.93
CA ASP A 25 16.08 1.44 -14.02
C ASP A 25 17.19 0.40 -13.88
N SER A 26 16.80 -0.87 -13.86
CA SER A 26 17.72 -1.99 -14.08
C SER A 26 16.91 -3.17 -14.59
N ASP A 27 16.75 -3.24 -15.92
CA ASP A 27 16.40 -4.46 -16.63
C ASP A 27 17.69 -5.26 -16.89
N PRO A 28 17.69 -6.58 -16.62
CA PRO A 28 17.52 -7.48 -17.76
C PRO A 28 16.76 -8.75 -17.37
N GLY A 29 15.46 -8.63 -17.04
CA GLY A 29 14.61 -9.77 -16.72
C GLY A 29 13.54 -9.51 -15.64
N ARG A 30 12.75 -8.44 -15.75
CA ARG A 30 11.51 -8.15 -14.99
C ARG A 30 11.44 -8.75 -13.58
N ALA A 31 12.38 -8.41 -12.71
CA ALA A 31 12.33 -8.83 -11.32
C ALA A 31 11.07 -8.24 -10.67
N ARG A 32 10.20 -9.10 -10.12
CA ARG A 32 9.02 -8.66 -9.37
C ARG A 32 9.50 -8.03 -8.07
N LYS A 33 9.30 -6.71 -7.91
CA LYS A 33 9.60 -6.02 -6.66
C LYS A 33 8.68 -6.54 -5.55
N LEU A 34 9.24 -6.80 -4.37
CA LEU A 34 8.49 -7.22 -3.19
C LEU A 34 8.31 -6.02 -2.25
N LEU A 35 7.07 -5.74 -1.87
CA LEU A 35 6.73 -4.80 -0.80
C LEU A 35 6.17 -5.60 0.38
N LEU A 36 6.87 -5.60 1.50
CA LEU A 36 6.41 -6.18 2.77
C LEU A 36 5.79 -5.08 3.64
N ILE A 37 4.49 -5.21 3.96
CA ILE A 37 3.77 -4.30 4.85
C ILE A 37 3.53 -5.03 6.17
N LEU A 38 4.18 -4.56 7.23
CA LEU A 38 3.99 -5.08 8.59
C LEU A 38 2.92 -4.24 9.31
N VAL A 39 1.87 -4.88 9.78
CA VAL A 39 0.76 -4.25 10.52
C VAL A 39 0.75 -4.82 11.92
N ASP A 40 1.23 -4.05 12.89
CA ASP A 40 1.36 -4.53 14.27
C ASP A 40 0.00 -4.69 14.95
N GLY A 41 -0.14 -5.73 15.77
CA GLY A 41 -1.37 -6.02 16.52
C GLY A 41 -2.60 -6.30 15.66
N CYS A 42 -2.45 -6.59 14.36
CA CYS A 42 -3.56 -6.92 13.47
C CYS A 42 -4.03 -8.36 13.71
N ARG A 43 -5.10 -8.52 14.50
CA ARG A 43 -5.71 -9.84 14.74
C ARG A 43 -6.41 -10.33 13.46
N TRP A 44 -6.43 -11.65 13.27
CA TRP A 44 -6.91 -12.30 12.04
C TRP A 44 -8.34 -11.94 11.62
N ASP A 45 -9.20 -11.55 12.57
CA ASP A 45 -10.60 -11.19 12.35
C ASP A 45 -10.82 -9.70 12.04
N TYR A 46 -9.85 -8.82 12.31
CA TYR A 46 -10.00 -7.38 12.09
C TYR A 46 -10.29 -7.00 10.62
N PRO A 47 -9.66 -7.61 9.60
CA PRO A 47 -9.96 -7.30 8.20
C PRO A 47 -11.40 -7.63 7.77
N ASP A 48 -12.06 -8.54 8.47
CA ASP A 48 -13.42 -8.99 8.18
C ASP A 48 -14.48 -8.17 8.94
N GLN A 49 -14.08 -7.37 9.93
CA GLN A 49 -15.00 -6.53 10.69
C GLN A 49 -15.39 -5.30 9.86
N ASP A 50 -16.67 -5.23 9.46
CA ASP A 50 -17.24 -4.14 8.67
C ASP A 50 -17.16 -2.76 9.37
N ILE A 51 -16.93 -2.73 10.69
CA ILE A 51 -16.88 -1.51 11.51
C ILE A 51 -15.77 -0.57 11.03
N ALA A 52 -14.65 -1.10 10.55
CA ALA A 52 -13.50 -0.29 10.15
C ALA A 52 -13.49 0.05 8.65
N GLY A 53 -14.39 -0.55 7.86
CA GLY A 53 -14.50 -0.31 6.41
C GLY A 53 -13.13 -0.27 5.74
N LEU A 54 -12.35 -1.35 5.81
CA LEU A 54 -10.97 -1.43 5.31
C LEU A 54 -10.94 -1.89 3.83
N PRO A 55 -11.24 -1.04 2.82
CA PRO A 55 -11.36 -1.46 1.43
C PRO A 55 -10.04 -1.97 0.85
N GLY A 56 -8.90 -1.51 1.36
CA GLY A 56 -7.58 -1.97 0.93
C GLY A 56 -7.37 -3.45 1.24
N PHE A 57 -7.61 -3.86 2.49
CA PHE A 57 -7.48 -5.26 2.90
C PHE A 57 -8.48 -6.16 2.16
N ARG A 58 -9.72 -5.69 1.95
CA ARG A 58 -10.71 -6.41 1.15
C ARG A 58 -10.23 -6.65 -0.29
N LYS A 59 -9.76 -5.59 -0.96
CA LYS A 59 -9.22 -5.69 -2.33
C LYS A 59 -8.01 -6.62 -2.40
N LEU A 60 -7.13 -6.61 -1.39
CA LEU A 60 -5.98 -7.52 -1.33
C LEU A 60 -6.41 -8.98 -1.16
N ALA A 61 -7.45 -9.26 -0.38
CA ALA A 61 -7.99 -10.60 -0.23
C ALA A 61 -8.72 -11.09 -1.50
N GLU A 62 -9.50 -10.23 -2.16
CA GLU A 62 -10.24 -10.56 -3.39
C GLU A 62 -9.33 -10.77 -4.61
N ASN A 63 -8.27 -9.97 -4.75
CA ASN A 63 -7.35 -10.00 -5.90
C ASN A 63 -6.05 -10.77 -5.62
N GLY A 64 -5.93 -11.39 -4.44
CA GLY A 64 -4.71 -12.02 -3.96
C GLY A 64 -4.97 -13.35 -3.27
N VAL A 65 -4.03 -13.74 -2.40
CA VAL A 65 -4.12 -14.95 -1.59
C VAL A 65 -4.16 -14.56 -0.12
N ARG A 66 -5.11 -15.11 0.63
CA ARG A 66 -5.27 -14.88 2.06
C ARG A 66 -5.26 -16.21 2.82
N ALA A 67 -4.46 -16.28 3.89
CA ALA A 67 -4.56 -17.33 4.90
C ALA A 67 -5.63 -16.97 5.96
N PRO A 68 -6.30 -17.95 6.60
CA PRO A 68 -7.28 -17.67 7.65
C PRO A 68 -6.69 -16.91 8.86
N TYR A 69 -5.47 -17.25 9.26
CA TYR A 69 -4.71 -16.58 10.32
C TYR A 69 -3.22 -16.92 10.21
N VAL A 70 -2.38 -16.22 10.98
CA VAL A 70 -0.96 -16.54 11.18
C VAL A 70 -0.74 -16.77 12.67
N THR A 71 -0.03 -17.86 13.02
CA THR A 71 0.35 -18.15 14.41
C THR A 71 1.64 -17.40 14.75
N PRO A 72 1.63 -16.44 15.70
CA PRO A 72 2.84 -15.75 16.11
C PRO A 72 3.76 -16.68 16.91
N ILE A 73 5.05 -16.36 16.92
CA ILE A 73 5.99 -17.01 17.84
C ILE A 73 5.76 -16.53 19.29
N PHE A 74 6.14 -17.36 20.26
CA PHE A 74 6.12 -16.99 21.67
C PHE A 74 7.46 -16.36 22.12
N PRO A 75 7.45 -15.26 22.90
CA PRO A 75 6.28 -14.47 23.29
C PRO A 75 5.72 -13.68 22.10
N SER A 76 4.40 -13.44 22.09
CA SER A 76 3.68 -12.71 21.03
C SER A 76 3.94 -11.20 21.06
N ASN A 77 5.22 -10.81 21.07
CA ASN A 77 5.69 -9.43 21.05
C ASN A 77 6.11 -9.03 19.63
N SER A 78 6.04 -7.73 19.34
CA SER A 78 6.29 -7.19 18.00
C SER A 78 7.68 -7.50 17.47
N TYR A 79 8.74 -7.14 18.22
CA TYR A 79 10.13 -7.27 17.76
C TYR A 79 10.56 -8.72 17.48
N PRO A 80 10.32 -9.70 18.39
CA PRO A 80 10.62 -11.10 18.08
C PRO A 80 9.89 -11.61 16.83
N ASN A 81 8.60 -11.31 16.69
CA ASN A 81 7.82 -11.77 15.53
C ASN A 81 8.30 -11.16 14.21
N TRP A 82 8.61 -9.87 14.17
CA TRP A 82 9.12 -9.23 12.96
C TRP A 82 10.45 -9.83 12.52
N TYR A 83 11.37 -10.09 13.47
CA TYR A 83 12.66 -10.70 13.17
C TYR A 83 12.49 -12.09 12.55
N THR A 84 11.60 -12.93 13.11
CA THR A 84 11.35 -14.28 12.56
C THR A 84 10.72 -14.32 11.17
N LEU A 85 10.12 -13.22 10.70
CA LEU A 85 9.55 -13.15 9.34
C LEU A 85 10.60 -12.82 8.27
N VAL A 86 11.73 -12.22 8.68
CA VAL A 86 12.75 -11.70 7.76
C VAL A 86 14.06 -12.49 7.80
N THR A 87 14.15 -13.53 8.64
CA THR A 87 15.29 -14.46 8.75
C THR A 87 14.83 -15.89 8.57
#